data_AF-H6N5X5-F1
#
_entry.id   AF-H6N5X5-F1
#
_cell.length_a   1.000
_cell.length_b   1.000
_cell.length_c   1.000
_cell.angle_alpha   90.00
_cell.angle_beta   90.00
_cell.angle_gamma   90.00
#
_symmetry.space_group_name_H-M   'P 1'
#
loop_
_entity.id
_entity.type
_entity.pdbx_description
1 polymer ?
#
loop_
_entity_poly.entity_id
_entity_poly.type
_entity_poly.pdbx_seq_one_letter_code
_entity_poly.pdbx_strand_id
1 'polypeptide(L)'
;MKSSSHYDKKVIILDLDLLEIGNYNLDDFLYAKKAINELSANQSLLLLTQNTCKDSQKILDSLGIRSGYLIAESGAVAKNISNKKIILEEFLNKEISLQIAYSCIWRGLNFSINTKENHTHPYIVSDWIIRRYKSDLSRLWEVNRNSLLNIENIKKCIESNQIYNFEIYFWEKDEISRRKRMKEFTELISSVSKINYQVKGSTLYIFSDQIDKFLAVKKICEMINLNFRSDGLYLGVHQYTKNVSSNSYFSALTRQVIDNRLEESDATFIPIETLAKNSISWLDWIYSNLHLWAGEHHSEHLESLLSKAKVSWVTTHDIHAIKTGIAKYLYIDLDTKEIFGGISNSEKILNFILRRNFYNRNLLTVGFWRRHTSVVLKFLEAFSKI
;
A
#
# COMPACT_ATOMS: atom_id res chain seq x y z
N MET A 1 -3.73 25.12 29.03
CA MET A 1 -3.72 26.19 27.99
C MET A 1 -3.67 25.52 26.63
N LYS A 2 -4.52 25.96 25.69
CA LYS A 2 -4.59 25.47 24.31
C LYS A 2 -3.29 25.80 23.57
N SER A 3 -2.60 24.77 23.08
CA SER A 3 -2.34 24.63 21.64
C SER A 3 -1.88 23.19 21.39
N SER A 4 -2.83 22.25 21.22
CA SER A 4 -2.50 21.10 20.37
C SER A 4 -2.20 21.73 19.02
N SER A 5 -0.94 21.71 18.61
CA SER A 5 -0.51 22.34 17.37
C SER A 5 -1.41 21.75 16.28
N HIS A 6 -2.14 22.60 15.56
CA HIS A 6 -2.85 22.17 14.35
C HIS A 6 -1.87 21.64 13.27
N TYR A 7 -0.56 21.64 13.53
CA TYR A 7 0.54 21.47 12.61
C TYR A 7 1.16 20.06 12.58
N ASP A 8 0.69 19.11 13.40
CA ASP A 8 1.28 17.75 13.46
C ASP A 8 0.43 16.62 12.91
N LYS A 9 -0.77 16.88 12.39
CA LYS A 9 -1.56 15.84 11.74
C LYS A 9 -0.86 15.37 10.45
N LYS A 10 -0.64 14.06 10.35
CA LYS A 10 -0.10 13.34 9.20
C LYS A 10 -1.12 12.36 8.66
N VAL A 11 -0.89 11.97 7.41
CA VAL A 11 -1.65 10.92 6.73
C VAL A 11 -0.78 9.69 6.67
N ILE A 12 -1.21 8.62 7.35
CA ILE A 12 -0.52 7.33 7.31
C ILE A 12 -1.32 6.43 6.37
N ILE A 13 -0.67 5.92 5.33
CA ILE A 13 -1.32 5.14 4.27
C ILE A 13 -0.74 3.73 4.28
N LEU A 14 -1.59 2.73 4.45
CA LEU A 14 -1.22 1.31 4.57
C LEU A 14 -2.15 0.43 3.74
N ASP A 15 -1.64 -0.69 3.26
CA ASP A 15 -2.44 -1.76 2.67
C ASP A 15 -3.15 -2.60 3.75
N LEU A 16 -4.48 -2.70 3.75
CA LEU A 16 -5.24 -3.47 4.76
C LEU A 16 -4.92 -4.97 4.71
N ASP A 17 -4.66 -5.47 3.50
CA ASP A 17 -4.35 -6.88 3.23
C ASP A 17 -3.07 -7.34 3.94
N LEU A 18 -2.26 -6.39 4.46
CA LEU A 18 -1.10 -6.71 5.27
C LEU A 18 -1.42 -7.49 6.53
N LEU A 19 -2.69 -7.58 6.95
CA LEU A 19 -3.10 -8.34 8.14
C LEU A 19 -4.01 -9.52 7.83
N GLU A 20 -4.04 -10.00 6.58
CA GLU A 20 -4.72 -11.25 6.25
C GLU A 20 -4.11 -12.42 7.05
N ILE A 21 -4.99 -13.24 7.64
CA ILE A 21 -4.65 -14.36 8.52
C ILE A 21 -3.77 -15.35 7.76
N GLY A 22 -2.54 -15.56 8.24
CA GLY A 22 -1.55 -16.45 7.63
C GLY A 22 -0.24 -15.77 7.22
N ASN A 23 -0.23 -14.43 7.12
CA ASN A 23 0.99 -13.67 6.83
C ASN A 23 1.87 -13.43 8.09
N TYR A 24 1.32 -13.64 9.29
CA TYR A 24 1.93 -13.32 10.59
C TYR A 24 1.77 -14.50 11.53
N ASN A 25 2.76 -14.76 12.39
CA ASN A 25 2.51 -15.56 13.59
C ASN A 25 1.64 -14.77 14.59
N LEU A 26 1.20 -15.40 15.67
CA LEU A 26 0.26 -14.75 16.60
C LEU A 26 0.85 -13.50 17.27
N ASP A 27 2.10 -13.55 17.72
CA ASP A 27 2.75 -12.44 18.42
C ASP A 27 2.92 -11.24 17.50
N ASP A 28 3.38 -11.51 16.29
CA ASP A 28 3.54 -10.56 15.20
C ASP A 28 2.23 -9.90 14.80
N PHE A 29 1.14 -10.68 14.70
CA PHE A 29 -0.20 -10.18 14.43
C PHE A 29 -0.69 -9.24 15.54
N LEU A 30 -0.47 -9.60 16.80
CA LEU A 30 -0.83 -8.77 17.95
C LEU A 30 -0.01 -7.47 17.97
N TYR A 31 1.27 -7.53 17.62
CA TYR A 31 2.13 -6.36 17.54
C TYR A 31 1.70 -5.40 16.42
N ALA A 32 1.37 -5.94 15.25
CA ALA A 32 0.85 -5.15 14.14
C ALA A 32 -0.52 -4.52 14.46
N LYS A 33 -1.41 -5.29 15.09
CA LYS A 33 -2.71 -4.80 15.58
C LYS A 33 -2.52 -3.64 16.56
N LYS A 34 -1.57 -3.73 17.48
CA LYS A 34 -1.24 -2.64 18.42
C LYS A 34 -0.77 -1.40 17.67
N ALA A 35 0.22 -1.54 16.79
CA ALA A 35 0.78 -0.42 16.02
C ALA A 35 -0.28 0.31 15.19
N ILE A 36 -1.15 -0.41 14.49
CA ILE A 36 -2.20 0.22 13.67
C ILE A 36 -3.23 0.97 14.53
N ASN A 37 -3.59 0.44 15.70
CA ASN A 37 -4.49 1.14 16.61
C ASN A 37 -3.84 2.44 17.15
N GLU A 38 -2.55 2.40 17.50
CA GLU A 38 -1.81 3.61 17.88
C GLU A 38 -1.74 4.63 16.76
N LEU A 39 -1.46 4.19 15.52
CA LEU A 39 -1.46 5.07 14.34
C LEU A 39 -2.85 5.66 14.08
N SER A 40 -3.92 4.87 14.18
CA SER A 40 -5.30 5.30 13.98
C SER A 40 -5.77 6.30 15.04
N ALA A 41 -5.29 6.17 16.28
CA ALA A 41 -5.63 7.07 17.38
C ALA A 41 -4.92 8.43 17.26
N ASN A 42 -3.69 8.44 16.76
CA ASN A 42 -2.84 9.64 16.72
C ASN A 42 -2.89 10.37 15.37
N GLN A 43 -3.14 9.67 14.27
CA GLN A 43 -2.96 10.17 12.90
C GLN A 43 -4.16 9.86 11.99
N SER A 44 -4.19 10.50 10.82
CA SER A 44 -5.20 10.20 9.80
C SER A 44 -4.80 8.93 9.04
N LEU A 45 -5.32 7.79 9.50
CA LEU A 45 -5.06 6.49 8.90
C LEU A 45 -5.94 6.25 7.66
N LEU A 46 -5.31 5.96 6.52
CA LEU A 46 -5.95 5.54 5.28
C LEU A 46 -5.54 4.10 4.96
N LEU A 47 -6.53 3.21 4.85
CA LEU A 47 -6.34 1.79 4.57
C LEU A 47 -6.74 1.48 3.13
N LEU A 48 -5.82 0.89 2.37
CA LEU A 48 -5.98 0.56 0.95
C LEU A 48 -6.19 -0.93 0.77
N THR A 49 -7.16 -1.35 -0.04
CA THR A 49 -7.39 -2.77 -0.32
C THR A 49 -8.05 -3.01 -1.67
N GLN A 50 -7.89 -4.24 -2.19
CA GLN A 50 -8.70 -4.74 -3.30
C GLN A 50 -10.00 -5.38 -2.84
N ASN A 51 -10.04 -5.76 -1.56
CA ASN A 51 -11.14 -6.53 -1.00
C ASN A 51 -12.44 -5.72 -1.01
N THR A 52 -13.53 -6.47 -0.92
CA THR A 52 -14.86 -5.87 -0.86
C THR A 52 -15.03 -5.04 0.41
N CYS A 53 -15.97 -4.09 0.38
CA CYS A 53 -16.29 -3.31 1.57
C CYS A 53 -16.73 -4.17 2.77
N LYS A 54 -17.38 -5.31 2.51
CA LYS A 54 -17.82 -6.28 3.53
C LYS A 54 -16.66 -7.08 4.10
N ASP A 55 -15.78 -7.60 3.24
CA ASP A 55 -14.62 -8.37 3.69
C ASP A 55 -13.66 -7.47 4.47
N SER A 56 -13.45 -6.26 3.98
CA SER A 56 -12.68 -5.23 4.68
C SER A 56 -13.26 -4.91 6.06
N GLN A 57 -14.60 -4.85 6.20
CA GLN A 57 -15.23 -4.63 7.50
C GLN A 57 -14.96 -5.78 8.48
N LYS A 58 -15.02 -7.05 8.02
CA LYS A 58 -14.66 -8.21 8.85
C LYS A 58 -13.22 -8.10 9.37
N ILE A 59 -12.28 -7.64 8.53
CA ILE A 59 -10.87 -7.42 8.92
C ILE A 59 -10.76 -6.27 9.93
N LEU A 60 -11.43 -5.14 9.68
CA LEU A 60 -11.41 -4.00 10.61
C LEU A 60 -11.96 -4.37 11.99
N ASP A 61 -13.06 -5.13 12.02
CA ASP A 61 -13.70 -5.56 13.26
C ASP A 61 -12.81 -6.52 14.07
N SER A 62 -12.13 -7.47 13.41
CA SER A 62 -11.20 -8.40 14.08
C SER A 62 -9.96 -7.66 14.65
N LEU A 63 -9.53 -6.60 13.98
CA LEU A 63 -8.43 -5.74 14.41
C LEU A 63 -8.84 -4.67 15.43
N GLY A 64 -10.15 -4.48 15.64
CA GLY A 64 -10.67 -3.44 16.53
C GLY A 64 -10.44 -2.01 16.03
N ILE A 65 -10.17 -1.83 14.74
CA ILE A 65 -9.91 -0.51 14.15
C ILE A 65 -11.24 0.20 13.92
N ARG A 66 -11.45 1.33 14.62
CA ARG A 66 -12.72 2.08 14.59
C ARG A 66 -12.63 3.47 13.95
N SER A 67 -11.42 3.91 13.61
CA SER A 67 -11.15 5.25 13.09
C SER A 67 -10.25 5.21 11.85
N GLY A 68 -10.30 6.29 11.07
CA GLY A 68 -9.61 6.41 9.79
C GLY A 68 -10.55 6.25 8.60
N TYR A 69 -9.97 5.93 7.46
CA TYR A 69 -10.62 5.84 6.17
C TYR A 69 -10.27 4.53 5.49
N LEU A 70 -11.26 3.92 4.84
CA LEU A 70 -11.09 2.71 4.04
C LEU A 70 -11.29 3.07 2.58
N ILE A 71 -10.32 2.68 1.75
CA ILE A 71 -10.36 2.73 0.29
C ILE A 71 -10.36 1.28 -0.20
N ALA A 72 -11.55 0.79 -0.54
CA ALA A 72 -11.82 -0.61 -0.89
C ALA A 72 -12.21 -0.77 -2.37
N GLU A 73 -12.42 -2.02 -2.81
CA GLU A 73 -12.86 -2.33 -4.18
C GLU A 73 -11.92 -1.72 -5.23
N SER A 74 -10.60 -1.83 -5.01
CA SER A 74 -9.57 -1.23 -5.86
C SER A 74 -9.60 0.30 -5.97
N GLY A 75 -10.27 0.97 -5.03
CA GLY A 75 -10.45 2.42 -5.04
C GLY A 75 -11.84 2.87 -5.47
N ALA A 76 -12.73 1.94 -5.85
CA ALA A 76 -14.09 2.27 -6.26
C ALA A 76 -14.90 2.89 -5.12
N VAL A 77 -14.56 2.55 -3.87
CA VAL A 77 -15.24 3.09 -2.68
C VAL A 77 -14.22 3.63 -1.70
N ALA A 78 -14.42 4.87 -1.28
CA ALA A 78 -13.76 5.48 -0.14
C ALA A 78 -14.80 5.84 0.92
N LYS A 79 -14.63 5.36 2.15
CA LYS A 79 -15.53 5.66 3.26
C LYS A 79 -14.78 5.95 4.55
N ASN A 80 -15.40 6.74 5.42
CA ASN A 80 -14.93 6.90 6.80
C ASN A 80 -15.34 5.67 7.62
N ILE A 81 -14.39 5.10 8.37
CA ILE A 81 -14.60 3.86 9.12
C ILE A 81 -15.58 4.06 10.27
N SER A 82 -15.48 5.18 10.99
CA SER A 82 -16.24 5.43 12.22
C SER A 82 -17.73 5.66 11.98
N ASN A 83 -18.09 6.49 11.00
CA ASN A 83 -19.46 6.88 10.73
C ASN A 83 -20.04 6.27 9.45
N LYS A 84 -19.25 5.42 8.77
CA LYS A 84 -19.61 4.73 7.52
C LYS A 84 -19.98 5.67 6.36
N LYS A 85 -19.71 6.97 6.48
CA LYS A 85 -20.00 7.96 5.43
C LYS A 85 -19.15 7.68 4.20
N ILE A 86 -19.79 7.55 3.05
CA ILE A 86 -19.17 7.43 1.74
C ILE A 86 -18.64 8.80 1.29
N ILE A 87 -17.40 8.82 0.82
CA ILE A 87 -16.66 10.03 0.39
C ILE A 87 -16.47 10.01 -1.13
N LEU A 88 -16.18 8.84 -1.67
CA LEU A 88 -16.10 8.56 -3.11
C LEU A 88 -16.75 7.19 -3.34
N GLU A 89 -17.53 7.10 -4.40
CA GLU A 89 -18.17 5.87 -4.87
C GLU A 89 -18.28 5.96 -6.39
N GLU A 90 -17.77 4.97 -7.09
CA GLU A 90 -17.71 4.95 -8.54
C GLU A 90 -18.02 3.54 -9.06
N PHE A 91 -18.66 3.44 -10.22
CA PHE A 91 -19.19 2.17 -10.72
C PHE A 91 -18.72 1.91 -12.14
N LEU A 92 -18.64 0.62 -12.48
CA LEU A 92 -18.46 0.20 -13.84
C LEU A 92 -19.72 0.45 -14.66
N ASN A 93 -19.55 0.93 -15.89
CA ASN A 93 -20.65 1.06 -16.82
C ASN A 93 -21.29 -0.32 -17.11
N LYS A 94 -22.62 -0.37 -17.24
CA LYS A 94 -23.37 -1.62 -17.45
C LYS A 94 -23.03 -2.31 -18.77
N GLU A 95 -22.85 -1.55 -19.85
CA GLU A 95 -22.48 -2.10 -21.17
C GLU A 95 -21.08 -2.71 -21.12
N ILE A 96 -20.12 -2.01 -20.50
CA ILE A 96 -18.75 -2.52 -20.29
C ILE A 96 -18.80 -3.78 -19.40
N SER A 97 -19.63 -3.78 -18.36
CA SER A 97 -19.80 -4.94 -17.46
C SER A 97 -20.30 -6.17 -18.22
N LEU A 98 -21.28 -6.00 -19.11
CA LEU A 98 -21.79 -7.08 -19.96
C LEU A 98 -20.70 -7.59 -20.92
N GLN A 99 -19.93 -6.69 -21.53
CA GLN A 99 -18.83 -7.05 -22.42
C GLN A 99 -17.75 -7.87 -21.70
N ILE A 100 -17.36 -7.47 -20.49
CA ILE A 100 -16.40 -8.22 -19.66
C ILE A 100 -16.96 -9.61 -19.36
N ALA A 101 -18.19 -9.69 -18.85
CA ALA A 101 -18.82 -10.96 -18.50
C ALA A 101 -18.89 -11.92 -19.69
N TYR A 102 -19.35 -11.44 -20.86
CA TYR A 102 -19.37 -12.26 -22.07
C TYR A 102 -17.98 -12.68 -22.50
N SER A 103 -17.00 -11.79 -22.47
CA SER A 103 -15.60 -12.12 -22.81
C SER A 103 -15.03 -13.19 -21.91
N CYS A 104 -15.35 -13.18 -20.61
CA CYS A 104 -14.98 -14.25 -19.68
C CYS A 104 -15.62 -15.58 -20.09
N ILE A 105 -16.93 -15.62 -20.37
CA ILE A 105 -17.65 -16.84 -20.76
C ILE A 105 -17.05 -17.44 -22.04
N TRP A 106 -16.90 -16.63 -23.09
CA TRP A 106 -16.35 -17.07 -24.38
C TRP A 106 -14.94 -17.64 -24.26
N ARG A 107 -14.15 -17.16 -23.29
CA ARG A 107 -12.78 -17.61 -23.04
C ARG A 107 -12.67 -18.69 -21.96
N GLY A 108 -13.79 -19.19 -21.43
CA GLY A 108 -13.81 -20.20 -20.36
C GLY A 108 -13.13 -19.74 -19.08
N LEU A 109 -13.27 -18.45 -18.73
CA LEU A 109 -12.76 -17.87 -17.49
C LEU A 109 -13.87 -17.81 -16.45
N ASN A 110 -13.55 -18.14 -15.19
CA ASN A 110 -14.49 -17.87 -14.10
C ASN A 110 -14.23 -16.49 -13.54
N PHE A 111 -15.28 -15.91 -12.99
CA PHE A 111 -15.24 -14.55 -12.47
C PHE A 111 -16.27 -14.36 -11.37
N SER A 112 -16.17 -13.26 -10.65
CA SER A 112 -17.21 -12.76 -9.78
C SER A 112 -17.46 -11.28 -9.99
N ILE A 113 -18.73 -10.89 -9.82
CA ILE A 113 -19.18 -9.50 -9.91
C ILE A 113 -19.38 -8.98 -8.49
N ASN A 114 -18.70 -7.89 -8.13
CA ASN A 114 -18.88 -7.22 -6.84
C ASN A 114 -19.79 -6.00 -7.01
N THR A 115 -20.77 -5.87 -6.11
CA THR A 115 -21.86 -4.88 -6.21
C THR A 115 -21.88 -3.94 -5.01
N LYS A 116 -22.58 -2.80 -5.16
CA LYS A 116 -22.82 -1.82 -4.10
C LYS A 116 -23.35 -2.41 -2.79
N GLU A 117 -24.32 -3.32 -2.89
CA GLU A 117 -24.96 -3.96 -1.74
C GLU A 117 -24.04 -4.98 -1.04
N ASN A 118 -22.74 -4.97 -1.37
CA ASN A 118 -21.72 -5.86 -0.87
C ASN A 118 -22.06 -7.34 -1.14
N HIS A 119 -22.73 -7.59 -2.25
CA HIS A 119 -22.95 -8.92 -2.78
C HIS A 119 -21.89 -9.22 -3.82
N THR A 120 -21.15 -10.31 -3.60
CA THR A 120 -20.31 -10.96 -4.60
C THR A 120 -21.17 -12.00 -5.32
N HIS A 121 -21.21 -11.94 -6.65
CA HIS A 121 -21.98 -12.85 -7.50
C HIS A 121 -21.02 -13.64 -8.39
N PRO A 122 -20.68 -14.87 -8.01
CA PRO A 122 -19.72 -15.67 -8.76
C PRO A 122 -20.38 -16.37 -9.95
N TYR A 123 -19.69 -16.40 -11.08
CA TYR A 123 -20.01 -17.23 -12.23
C TYR A 123 -19.14 -18.49 -12.19
N ILE A 124 -19.78 -19.65 -11.99
CA ILE A 124 -19.19 -20.99 -11.96
C ILE A 124 -17.93 -21.07 -11.07
N VAL A 125 -18.11 -21.49 -9.81
CA VAL A 125 -16.98 -21.82 -8.93
C VAL A 125 -16.98 -23.31 -8.68
N SER A 126 -16.04 -24.04 -9.29
CA SER A 126 -15.85 -25.45 -8.94
C SER A 126 -15.16 -25.57 -7.57
N ASP A 127 -15.52 -26.59 -6.78
CA ASP A 127 -14.90 -26.85 -5.47
C ASP A 127 -13.36 -26.92 -5.53
N TRP A 128 -12.81 -27.30 -6.68
CA TRP A 128 -11.38 -27.34 -6.92
C TRP A 128 -10.73 -25.94 -6.91
N ILE A 129 -11.41 -24.94 -7.46
CA ILE A 129 -10.97 -23.54 -7.45
C ILE A 129 -10.89 -23.05 -6.01
N ILE A 130 -11.92 -23.36 -5.24
CA ILE A 130 -11.96 -22.91 -3.85
C ILE A 130 -10.94 -23.64 -2.96
N ARG A 131 -10.59 -24.90 -3.29
CA ARG A 131 -9.55 -25.68 -2.60
C ARG A 131 -8.12 -25.37 -3.05
N ARG A 132 -7.91 -24.89 -4.27
CA ARG A 132 -6.57 -24.55 -4.80
C ARG A 132 -6.15 -23.13 -4.39
N TYR A 133 -7.11 -22.24 -4.18
CA TYR A 133 -6.90 -20.84 -3.80
C TYR A 133 -7.16 -20.65 -2.30
N LYS A 134 -6.64 -21.59 -1.48
CA LYS A 134 -6.92 -21.80 -0.05
C LYS A 134 -6.81 -20.58 0.87
N SER A 135 -6.26 -19.45 0.42
CA SER A 135 -6.24 -18.16 1.13
C SER A 135 -7.18 -17.12 0.53
N ASP A 136 -7.23 -16.97 -0.80
CA ASP A 136 -7.83 -15.80 -1.47
C ASP A 136 -9.32 -15.96 -1.79
N LEU A 137 -9.81 -17.20 -1.93
CA LEU A 137 -11.19 -17.49 -2.39
C LEU A 137 -12.02 -18.29 -1.39
N SER A 138 -11.53 -18.53 -0.17
CA SER A 138 -12.31 -19.18 0.89
C SER A 138 -13.63 -18.45 1.17
N ARG A 139 -13.67 -17.13 0.97
CA ARG A 139 -14.89 -16.31 1.00
C ARG A 139 -15.96 -16.73 -0.02
N LEU A 140 -15.58 -17.35 -1.14
CA LEU A 140 -16.54 -17.84 -2.15
C LEU A 140 -17.35 -19.06 -1.64
N TRP A 141 -16.89 -19.77 -0.60
CA TRP A 141 -17.66 -20.88 0.02
C TRP A 141 -18.99 -20.39 0.61
N GLU A 142 -19.01 -19.19 1.20
CA GLU A 142 -20.22 -18.60 1.78
C GLU A 142 -21.19 -18.06 0.71
N VAL A 143 -20.76 -17.99 -0.55
CA VAL A 143 -21.40 -17.18 -1.62
C VAL A 143 -22.17 -18.03 -2.65
N ASN A 144 -22.18 -19.36 -2.54
CA ASN A 144 -22.94 -20.25 -3.44
C ASN A 144 -24.45 -19.95 -3.54
N ARG A 145 -25.01 -19.12 -2.64
CA ARG A 145 -26.41 -18.65 -2.71
C ARG A 145 -26.68 -17.66 -3.85
N ASN A 146 -25.65 -16.96 -4.34
CA ASN A 146 -25.77 -15.88 -5.32
C ASN A 146 -25.15 -16.21 -6.69
N SER A 147 -24.95 -17.51 -6.97
CA SER A 147 -24.26 -17.98 -8.18
C SER A 147 -24.98 -17.60 -9.46
N LEU A 148 -24.21 -17.09 -10.43
CA LEU A 148 -24.66 -16.77 -11.77
C LEU A 148 -24.55 -18.05 -12.62
N LEU A 149 -25.68 -18.69 -12.91
CA LEU A 149 -25.69 -20.01 -13.56
C LEU A 149 -25.73 -19.92 -15.09
N ASN A 150 -26.23 -18.81 -15.64
CA ASN A 150 -26.37 -18.62 -17.07
C ASN A 150 -26.30 -17.13 -17.46
N ILE A 151 -26.26 -16.87 -18.76
CA ILE A 151 -26.19 -15.53 -19.35
C ILE A 151 -27.35 -14.63 -18.92
N GLU A 152 -28.57 -15.16 -18.78
CA GLU A 152 -29.73 -14.38 -18.35
C GLU A 152 -29.60 -13.90 -16.90
N ASN A 153 -29.11 -14.77 -16.00
CA ASN A 153 -28.84 -14.40 -14.61
C ASN A 153 -27.75 -13.33 -14.51
N ILE A 154 -26.69 -13.45 -15.31
CA ILE A 154 -25.61 -12.45 -15.38
C ILE A 154 -26.15 -11.11 -15.84
N LYS A 155 -26.92 -11.09 -16.94
CA LYS A 155 -27.51 -9.88 -17.48
C LYS A 155 -28.43 -9.21 -16.47
N LYS A 156 -29.33 -9.98 -15.84
CA LYS A 156 -30.22 -9.48 -14.78
C LYS A 156 -29.43 -8.92 -13.60
N CYS A 157 -28.34 -9.58 -13.18
CA CYS A 157 -27.47 -9.10 -12.11
C CYS A 157 -26.87 -7.73 -12.45
N ILE A 158 -26.30 -7.56 -13.65
CA ILE A 158 -25.70 -6.30 -14.09
C ILE A 158 -26.74 -5.19 -14.28
N GLU A 159 -27.92 -5.53 -14.81
CA GLU A 159 -28.99 -4.55 -15.03
C GLU A 159 -29.60 -4.04 -13.72
N SER A 160 -29.69 -4.91 -12.71
CA SER A 160 -30.35 -4.63 -11.42
C SER A 160 -29.42 -4.04 -10.37
N ASN A 161 -28.10 -4.08 -10.57
CA ASN A 161 -27.12 -3.65 -9.57
C ASN A 161 -26.18 -2.58 -10.09
N GLN A 162 -25.57 -1.84 -9.15
CA GLN A 162 -24.41 -1.00 -9.41
C GLN A 162 -23.15 -1.85 -9.15
N ILE A 163 -22.27 -1.94 -10.15
CA ILE A 163 -21.12 -2.84 -10.17
C ILE A 163 -19.86 -2.07 -9.80
N TYR A 164 -19.11 -2.50 -8.78
CA TYR A 164 -17.82 -1.90 -8.47
C TYR A 164 -16.72 -2.42 -9.37
N ASN A 165 -16.58 -3.74 -9.42
CA ASN A 165 -15.52 -4.39 -10.18
C ASN A 165 -15.89 -5.84 -10.54
N PHE A 166 -15.07 -6.39 -11.43
CA PHE A 166 -14.98 -7.80 -11.72
C PHE A 166 -13.69 -8.37 -11.13
N GLU A 167 -13.78 -9.56 -10.54
CA GLU A 167 -12.63 -10.39 -10.23
C GLU A 167 -12.60 -11.57 -11.19
N ILE A 168 -11.53 -11.71 -11.96
CA ILE A 168 -11.41 -12.73 -13.00
C ILE A 168 -10.27 -13.66 -12.65
N TYR A 169 -10.54 -14.96 -12.68
CA TYR A 169 -9.63 -15.97 -12.15
C TYR A 169 -8.92 -16.73 -13.27
N PHE A 170 -7.59 -16.78 -13.19
CA PHE A 170 -6.71 -17.43 -14.16
C PHE A 170 -6.02 -18.65 -13.53
N TRP A 171 -6.15 -19.81 -14.18
CA TRP A 171 -5.81 -21.13 -13.62
C TRP A 171 -4.41 -21.63 -13.94
N GLU A 172 -3.68 -20.90 -14.78
CA GLU A 172 -2.36 -21.29 -15.27
C GLU A 172 -1.41 -21.47 -14.09
N LYS A 173 -0.77 -22.64 -14.01
CA LYS A 173 0.26 -22.93 -13.01
C LYS A 173 1.49 -22.07 -13.25
N ASP A 174 1.91 -22.00 -14.51
CA ASP A 174 3.06 -21.22 -14.97
C ASP A 174 2.75 -19.72 -14.92
N GLU A 175 3.61 -18.95 -14.27
CA GLU A 175 3.40 -17.51 -14.07
C GLU A 175 3.50 -16.74 -15.39
N ILE A 176 4.43 -17.11 -16.27
CA ILE A 176 4.63 -16.43 -17.56
C ILE A 176 3.39 -16.56 -18.43
N SER A 177 2.88 -17.79 -18.56
CA SER A 177 1.66 -18.10 -19.30
C SER A 177 0.45 -17.38 -18.70
N ARG A 178 0.35 -17.34 -17.37
CA ARG A 178 -0.71 -16.62 -16.64
C ARG A 178 -0.69 -15.12 -16.96
N ARG A 179 0.47 -14.48 -16.81
CA ARG A 179 0.65 -13.04 -17.10
C ARG A 179 0.34 -12.72 -18.56
N LYS A 180 0.78 -13.58 -19.49
CA LYS A 180 0.47 -13.43 -20.92
C LYS A 180 -1.04 -13.45 -21.18
N ARG A 181 -1.77 -14.44 -20.64
CA ARG A 181 -3.22 -14.55 -20.84
C ARG A 181 -3.99 -13.40 -20.18
N MET A 182 -3.56 -12.96 -18.99
CA MET A 182 -4.11 -11.75 -18.35
C MET A 182 -3.91 -10.52 -19.23
N LYS A 183 -2.70 -10.32 -19.77
CA LYS A 183 -2.38 -9.20 -20.66
C LYS A 183 -3.23 -9.21 -21.93
N GLU A 184 -3.33 -10.35 -22.61
CA GLU A 184 -4.19 -10.52 -23.79
C GLU A 184 -5.67 -10.21 -23.49
N PHE A 185 -6.15 -10.62 -22.31
CA PHE A 185 -7.51 -10.30 -21.87
C PHE A 185 -7.69 -8.79 -21.65
N THR A 186 -6.75 -8.15 -20.94
CA THR A 186 -6.81 -6.71 -20.68
C THR A 186 -6.72 -5.89 -21.96
N GLU A 187 -5.88 -6.28 -22.92
CA GLU A 187 -5.74 -5.62 -24.22
C GLU A 187 -7.04 -5.72 -25.03
N LEU A 188 -7.69 -6.88 -25.02
CA LEU A 188 -8.99 -7.07 -25.67
C LEU A 188 -10.04 -6.12 -25.10
N ILE A 189 -10.23 -6.10 -23.77
CA ILE A 189 -11.23 -5.23 -23.15
C ILE A 189 -10.88 -3.75 -23.35
N SER A 190 -9.60 -3.39 -23.23
CA SER A 190 -9.14 -2.01 -23.40
C SER A 190 -9.25 -1.51 -24.84
N SER A 191 -9.30 -2.41 -25.83
CA SER A 191 -9.47 -2.04 -27.25
C SER A 191 -10.87 -1.51 -27.57
N VAL A 192 -11.87 -1.85 -26.75
CA VAL A 192 -13.27 -1.47 -26.96
C VAL A 192 -13.79 -0.48 -25.92
N SER A 193 -13.21 -0.47 -24.73
CA SER A 193 -13.69 0.29 -23.58
C SER A 193 -12.54 0.78 -22.73
N LYS A 194 -12.64 2.01 -22.20
CA LYS A 194 -11.68 2.49 -21.20
C LYS A 194 -11.99 1.80 -19.87
N ILE A 195 -11.00 1.12 -19.32
CA ILE A 195 -11.06 0.46 -18.02
C ILE A 195 -9.72 0.63 -17.29
N ASN A 196 -9.77 0.56 -15.96
CA ASN A 196 -8.57 0.33 -15.18
C ASN A 196 -8.57 -1.11 -14.67
N TYR A 197 -7.37 -1.64 -14.41
CA TYR A 197 -7.21 -2.99 -13.91
C TYR A 197 -6.03 -3.12 -12.96
N GLN A 198 -6.09 -4.18 -12.15
CA GLN A 198 -4.99 -4.57 -11.28
C GLN A 198 -4.85 -6.08 -11.21
N VAL A 199 -3.60 -6.55 -11.15
CA VAL A 199 -3.29 -7.98 -10.97
C VAL A 199 -2.84 -8.23 -9.54
N LYS A 200 -3.44 -9.24 -8.87
CA LYS A 200 -2.99 -9.80 -7.60
C LYS A 200 -2.91 -11.32 -7.76
N GLY A 201 -1.69 -11.85 -7.82
CA GLY A 201 -1.44 -13.28 -7.98
C GLY A 201 -2.05 -13.86 -9.28
N SER A 202 -3.11 -14.64 -9.13
CA SER A 202 -3.85 -15.30 -10.20
C SER A 202 -5.22 -14.65 -10.50
N THR A 203 -5.47 -13.50 -9.90
CA THR A 203 -6.72 -12.74 -10.07
C THR A 203 -6.45 -11.41 -10.79
N LEU A 204 -7.27 -11.12 -11.79
CA LEU A 204 -7.34 -9.83 -12.46
C LEU A 204 -8.59 -9.08 -11.98
N TYR A 205 -8.39 -7.90 -11.42
CA TYR A 205 -9.45 -6.99 -11.02
C TYR A 205 -9.66 -5.99 -12.15
N ILE A 206 -10.91 -5.80 -12.61
CA ILE A 206 -11.28 -4.78 -13.60
C ILE A 206 -12.31 -3.85 -12.99
N PHE A 207 -12.04 -2.55 -13.06
CA PHE A 207 -12.84 -1.49 -12.47
C PHE A 207 -12.93 -0.26 -13.41
N SER A 208 -13.76 0.73 -13.05
CA SER A 208 -13.98 1.93 -13.88
C SER A 208 -12.67 2.68 -14.15
N ASP A 209 -12.53 3.25 -15.35
CA ASP A 209 -11.37 4.07 -15.74
C ASP A 209 -11.26 5.37 -14.93
N GLN A 210 -12.37 5.79 -14.30
CA GLN A 210 -12.42 6.93 -13.40
C GLN A 210 -11.83 6.64 -12.00
N ILE A 211 -11.46 5.38 -11.73
CA ILE A 211 -11.01 4.94 -10.41
C ILE A 211 -9.50 4.77 -10.36
N ASP A 212 -8.86 5.44 -9.40
CA ASP A 212 -7.52 5.12 -8.92
C ASP A 212 -7.55 5.26 -7.39
N LYS A 213 -6.90 4.33 -6.66
CA LYS A 213 -6.68 4.46 -5.22
C LYS A 213 -6.06 5.82 -4.87
N PHE A 214 -5.20 6.34 -5.74
CA PHE A 214 -4.61 7.66 -5.58
C PHE A 214 -5.65 8.79 -5.59
N LEU A 215 -6.66 8.72 -6.47
CA LEU A 215 -7.74 9.71 -6.52
C LEU A 215 -8.55 9.71 -5.22
N ALA A 216 -8.83 8.53 -4.68
CA ALA A 216 -9.50 8.37 -3.39
C ALA A 216 -8.67 8.96 -2.23
N VAL A 217 -7.36 8.66 -2.19
CA VAL A 217 -6.43 9.27 -1.22
C VAL A 217 -6.47 10.79 -1.33
N LYS A 218 -6.36 11.34 -2.54
CA LYS A 218 -6.38 12.78 -2.79
C LYS A 218 -7.65 13.43 -2.26
N LYS A 219 -8.84 12.89 -2.60
CA LYS A 219 -10.13 13.43 -2.14
C LYS A 219 -10.27 13.39 -0.61
N ILE A 220 -9.84 12.29 0.04
CA ILE A 220 -9.87 12.20 1.50
C ILE A 220 -8.96 13.25 2.13
N CYS A 221 -7.73 13.40 1.63
CA CYS A 221 -6.75 14.36 2.13
C CYS A 221 -7.24 15.81 1.98
N GLU A 222 -7.84 16.16 0.83
CA GLU A 222 -8.48 17.47 0.62
C GLU A 222 -9.61 17.72 1.62
N MET A 223 -10.47 16.72 1.86
CA MET A 223 -11.58 16.82 2.81
C MET A 223 -11.11 17.07 4.26
N ILE A 224 -9.97 16.48 4.66
CA ILE A 224 -9.39 16.67 6.00
C ILE A 224 -8.34 17.77 6.07
N ASN A 225 -8.22 18.58 5.01
CA ASN A 225 -7.28 19.70 4.90
C ASN A 225 -5.82 19.30 5.15
N LEU A 226 -5.40 18.16 4.58
CA LEU A 226 -4.02 17.69 4.61
C LEU A 226 -3.47 17.59 3.18
N ASN A 227 -2.21 17.96 3.01
CA ASN A 227 -1.52 17.77 1.74
C ASN A 227 -0.60 16.55 1.87
N PHE A 228 -1.02 15.43 1.30
CA PHE A 228 -0.26 14.19 1.44
C PHE A 228 1.14 14.23 0.76
N ARG A 229 1.42 15.19 -0.15
CA ARG A 229 2.78 15.44 -0.65
C ARG A 229 3.71 16.03 0.40
N SER A 230 3.18 16.69 1.43
CA SER A 230 3.94 17.26 2.56
C SER A 230 3.75 16.50 3.87
N ASP A 231 2.63 15.79 4.02
CA ASP A 231 2.17 15.20 5.28
C ASP A 231 1.91 13.70 5.20
N GLY A 232 2.11 13.10 4.03
CA GLY A 232 1.83 11.68 3.77
C GLY A 232 3.04 10.78 4.00
N LEU A 233 2.82 9.71 4.75
CA LEU A 233 3.69 8.55 4.87
C LEU A 233 2.96 7.33 4.31
N TYR A 234 3.43 6.83 3.17
CA TYR A 234 2.95 5.58 2.59
C TYR A 234 3.88 4.43 2.98
N LEU A 235 3.33 3.38 3.57
CA LEU A 235 4.03 2.10 3.74
C LEU A 235 3.38 1.07 2.80
N GLY A 236 4.16 0.57 1.85
CA GLY A 236 3.77 -0.57 1.01
C GLY A 236 4.35 -1.85 1.58
N VAL A 237 3.54 -2.61 2.32
CA VAL A 237 4.01 -3.79 3.07
C VAL A 237 3.91 -5.06 2.25
N HIS A 238 2.80 -5.29 1.56
CA HIS A 238 2.65 -6.41 0.61
C HIS A 238 2.19 -5.94 -0.77
N GLN A 239 1.59 -4.76 -0.88
CA GLN A 239 1.17 -4.19 -2.16
C GLN A 239 1.83 -2.85 -2.45
N TYR A 240 2.28 -2.71 -3.70
CA TYR A 240 2.76 -1.44 -4.23
C TYR A 240 1.65 -0.69 -4.96
N THR A 241 1.40 0.56 -4.56
CA THR A 241 0.51 1.49 -5.27
C THR A 241 1.34 2.67 -5.80
N LYS A 242 1.78 2.59 -7.06
CA LYS A 242 2.73 3.53 -7.68
C LYS A 242 2.36 4.99 -7.49
N ASN A 243 1.14 5.37 -7.88
CA ASN A 243 0.72 6.77 -7.82
C ASN A 243 0.63 7.32 -6.39
N VAL A 244 0.26 6.49 -5.41
CA VAL A 244 0.27 6.87 -3.99
C VAL A 244 1.72 7.06 -3.51
N SER A 245 2.60 6.10 -3.83
CA SER A 245 4.02 6.16 -3.47
C SER A 245 4.73 7.39 -4.04
N SER A 246 4.61 7.63 -5.35
CA SER A 246 5.30 8.73 -6.03
C SER A 246 4.84 10.12 -5.60
N ASN A 247 3.68 10.22 -4.94
CA ASN A 247 3.14 11.49 -4.50
C ASN A 247 3.09 11.64 -2.97
N SER A 248 3.48 10.64 -2.19
CA SER A 248 3.60 10.79 -0.73
C SER A 248 4.92 11.48 -0.37
N TYR A 249 4.97 12.21 0.76
CA TYR A 249 6.22 12.82 1.19
C TYR A 249 7.28 11.76 1.50
N PHE A 250 6.85 10.73 2.24
CA PHE A 250 7.61 9.53 2.50
C PHE A 250 6.91 8.33 1.88
N SER A 251 7.73 7.47 1.27
CA SER A 251 7.29 6.18 0.78
C SER A 251 8.32 5.16 1.22
N ALA A 252 7.81 4.12 1.86
CA ALA A 252 8.63 3.11 2.47
C ALA A 252 8.05 1.76 2.02
N LEU A 253 8.87 0.88 1.43
CA LEU A 253 8.42 -0.41 0.90
C LEU A 253 9.18 -1.59 1.52
N THR A 254 8.50 -2.68 1.85
CA THR A 254 9.19 -3.90 2.28
C THR A 254 9.99 -4.50 1.13
N ARG A 255 10.95 -5.37 1.48
CA ARG A 255 11.76 -6.07 0.48
C ARG A 255 10.91 -6.95 -0.45
N GLN A 256 9.91 -7.63 0.09
CA GLN A 256 8.98 -8.45 -0.68
C GLN A 256 8.32 -7.66 -1.82
N VAL A 257 7.93 -6.41 -1.55
CA VAL A 257 7.29 -5.55 -2.54
C VAL A 257 8.28 -5.12 -3.63
N ILE A 258 9.53 -4.84 -3.24
CA ILE A 258 10.60 -4.43 -4.16
C ILE A 258 10.98 -5.59 -5.09
N ASP A 259 11.27 -6.76 -4.53
CA ASP A 259 11.76 -7.93 -5.28
C ASP A 259 10.73 -8.40 -6.32
N ASN A 260 9.43 -8.27 -6.03
CA ASN A 260 8.34 -8.66 -6.93
C ASN A 260 8.07 -7.67 -8.09
N ARG A 261 8.72 -6.49 -8.12
CA ARG A 261 8.43 -5.39 -9.06
C ARG A 261 9.61 -4.95 -9.92
N LEU A 262 10.75 -5.64 -9.85
CA LEU A 262 11.97 -5.30 -10.59
C LEU A 262 11.88 -5.34 -12.13
N GLU A 263 10.71 -5.63 -12.72
CA GLU A 263 10.49 -5.59 -14.18
C GLU A 263 9.85 -4.28 -14.69
N GLU A 264 9.34 -3.38 -13.83
CA GLU A 264 8.65 -2.15 -14.27
C GLU A 264 9.33 -0.88 -13.70
N SER A 265 9.68 0.05 -14.60
CA SER A 265 10.68 1.12 -14.49
C SER A 265 10.39 2.34 -13.57
N ASP A 266 11.46 3.14 -13.40
CA ASP A 266 11.56 4.60 -13.12
C ASP A 266 11.10 5.15 -11.77
N ALA A 267 10.88 4.32 -10.76
CA ALA A 267 10.57 4.82 -9.42
C ALA A 267 11.80 4.78 -8.51
N THR A 268 12.13 5.94 -7.93
CA THR A 268 13.14 6.08 -6.88
C THR A 268 12.58 5.41 -5.61
N PHE A 269 12.93 4.14 -5.42
CA PHE A 269 12.43 3.33 -4.31
C PHE A 269 13.32 3.43 -3.09
N ILE A 270 12.70 3.43 -1.91
CA ILE A 270 13.40 3.37 -0.62
C ILE A 270 13.00 2.06 0.06
N PRO A 271 13.94 1.11 0.25
CA PRO A 271 13.66 -0.09 1.03
C PRO A 271 13.44 0.30 2.50
N ILE A 272 12.33 -0.16 3.08
CA ILE A 272 12.04 -0.12 4.53
C ILE A 272 13.06 -0.97 5.30
N GLU A 273 13.73 -1.93 4.65
CA GLU A 273 14.55 -2.91 5.37
C GLU A 273 16.04 -2.82 5.10
N THR A 274 16.81 -2.84 6.19
CA THR A 274 18.00 -3.71 6.35
C THR A 274 18.24 -3.89 7.86
N LEU A 275 17.51 -4.71 8.63
CA LEU A 275 17.79 -6.13 8.99
C LEU A 275 16.93 -6.50 10.22
N ALA A 276 16.64 -7.75 10.59
CA ALA A 276 17.34 -9.02 10.44
C ALA A 276 16.44 -10.14 9.90
N LYS A 277 17.05 -11.25 9.47
CA LYS A 277 16.33 -12.53 9.28
C LYS A 277 15.56 -12.82 10.57
N ASN A 278 14.23 -12.78 10.51
CA ASN A 278 13.26 -13.27 11.50
C ASN A 278 12.47 -12.23 12.34
N SER A 279 12.49 -10.92 12.03
CA SER A 279 11.48 -9.97 12.56
C SER A 279 10.69 -9.30 11.42
N ILE A 280 9.47 -8.84 11.72
CA ILE A 280 8.66 -8.06 10.78
C ILE A 280 9.19 -6.63 10.76
N SER A 281 10.18 -6.46 9.91
CA SER A 281 10.98 -5.28 9.63
C SER A 281 10.24 -3.92 9.59
N TRP A 282 8.97 -3.87 9.14
CA TRP A 282 8.25 -2.61 8.99
C TRP A 282 7.71 -2.09 10.34
N LEU A 283 7.39 -3.00 11.27
CA LEU A 283 6.96 -2.64 12.63
C LEU A 283 8.14 -2.06 13.40
N ASP A 284 9.30 -2.71 13.32
CA ASP A 284 10.53 -2.20 13.91
C ASP A 284 10.91 -0.83 13.33
N TRP A 285 10.73 -0.66 12.01
CA TRP A 285 10.99 0.62 11.35
C TRP A 285 10.03 1.73 11.82
N ILE A 286 8.72 1.46 11.94
CA ILE A 286 7.75 2.48 12.33
C ILE A 286 7.96 2.94 13.78
N TYR A 287 8.34 2.03 14.67
CA TYR A 287 8.69 2.39 16.04
C TYR A 287 10.07 3.04 16.15
N SER A 288 11.04 2.61 15.34
CA SER A 288 12.34 3.30 15.28
C SER A 288 12.18 4.74 14.79
N ASN A 289 11.22 4.99 13.90
CA ASN A 289 10.89 6.31 13.35
C ASN A 289 9.66 6.96 14.02
N LEU A 290 9.46 6.73 15.32
CA LEU A 290 8.37 7.33 16.11
C LEU A 290 8.23 8.84 15.90
N HIS A 291 9.34 9.58 15.77
CA HIS A 291 9.33 11.02 15.52
C HIS A 291 8.64 11.45 14.23
N LEU A 292 8.40 10.52 13.29
CA LEU A 292 7.66 10.83 12.07
C LEU A 292 6.15 10.95 12.31
N TRP A 293 5.61 10.31 13.36
CA TRP A 293 4.16 10.15 13.53
C TRP A 293 3.64 10.27 14.97
N ALA A 294 4.45 10.12 16.01
CA ALA A 294 4.03 10.29 17.41
C ALA A 294 4.18 11.76 17.83
N GLY A 295 3.07 12.41 18.20
CA GLY A 295 2.86 13.87 18.16
C GLY A 295 3.51 14.77 19.22
N GLU A 296 4.44 14.30 20.06
CA GLU A 296 5.11 15.15 21.07
C GLU A 296 6.60 14.75 21.15
N HIS A 297 7.51 15.74 21.21
CA HIS A 297 8.98 15.55 21.25
C HIS A 297 9.65 15.00 19.97
N HIS A 298 9.12 15.32 18.78
CA HIS A 298 9.64 14.86 17.49
C HIS A 298 11.16 15.05 17.29
N SER A 299 11.72 16.16 17.76
CA SER A 299 13.15 16.45 17.56
C SER A 299 14.05 15.69 18.54
N GLU A 300 13.61 15.46 19.78
CA GLU A 300 14.42 14.78 20.82
C GLU A 300 14.67 13.31 20.46
N HIS A 301 13.64 12.60 19.97
CA HIS A 301 13.80 11.22 19.53
C HIS A 301 14.71 11.14 18.29
N LEU A 302 14.56 12.06 17.34
CA LEU A 302 15.47 12.14 16.18
C LEU A 302 16.91 12.41 16.61
N GLU A 303 17.13 13.36 17.53
CA GLU A 303 18.46 13.65 18.08
C GLU A 303 19.05 12.43 18.80
N SER A 304 18.25 11.70 19.58
CA SER A 304 18.65 10.46 20.24
C SER A 304 19.05 9.34 19.27
N LEU A 305 18.37 9.25 18.12
CA LEU A 305 18.77 8.32 17.06
C LEU A 305 20.09 8.73 16.43
N LEU A 306 20.24 10.02 16.10
CA LEU A 306 21.45 10.55 15.47
C LEU A 306 22.67 10.44 16.40
N SER A 307 22.50 10.70 17.70
CA SER A 307 23.60 10.64 18.68
C SER A 307 24.21 9.25 18.87
N LYS A 308 23.52 8.19 18.42
CA LYS A 308 24.05 6.82 18.47
C LYS A 308 25.10 6.55 17.39
N ALA A 309 25.28 7.47 16.45
CA ALA A 309 26.14 7.29 15.29
C ALA A 309 27.28 8.31 15.22
N LYS A 310 28.38 7.89 14.60
CA LYS A 310 29.52 8.67 14.17
C LYS A 310 29.29 9.11 12.72
N VAL A 311 29.63 10.35 12.41
CA VAL A 311 29.57 10.86 11.04
C VAL A 311 30.93 10.58 10.38
N SER A 312 30.97 9.64 9.45
CA SER A 312 32.21 9.29 8.73
C SER A 312 32.06 9.28 7.20
N TRP A 313 30.84 9.23 6.66
CA TRP A 313 30.59 9.10 5.22
C TRP A 313 29.54 10.07 4.66
N VAL A 314 29.47 11.29 5.21
CA VAL A 314 28.56 12.34 4.71
C VAL A 314 29.34 13.38 3.92
N THR A 315 28.96 13.59 2.67
CA THR A 315 29.62 14.52 1.75
C THR A 315 28.98 15.91 1.78
N THR A 316 29.67 16.92 1.25
CA THR A 316 29.09 18.25 0.99
C THR A 316 27.88 18.20 0.06
N HIS A 317 27.87 17.25 -0.87
CA HIS A 317 26.74 16.97 -1.76
C HIS A 317 25.52 16.46 -0.98
N ASP A 318 25.71 15.57 -0.02
CA ASP A 318 24.64 15.08 0.86
C ASP A 318 24.07 16.22 1.73
N ILE A 319 24.94 17.05 2.31
CA ILE A 319 24.53 18.23 3.08
C ILE A 319 23.72 19.19 2.20
N HIS A 320 24.14 19.42 0.96
CA HIS A 320 23.39 20.25 0.00
C HIS A 320 22.04 19.63 -0.35
N ALA A 321 21.98 18.32 -0.58
CA ALA A 321 20.74 17.60 -0.84
C ALA A 321 19.75 17.68 0.33
N ILE A 322 20.24 17.61 1.57
CA ILE A 322 19.43 17.79 2.78
C ILE A 322 18.93 19.24 2.89
N LYS A 323 19.83 20.24 2.67
CA LYS A 323 19.50 21.67 2.69
C LYS A 323 18.42 22.04 1.66
N THR A 324 18.48 21.44 0.47
CA THR A 324 17.53 21.69 -0.62
C THR A 324 16.24 20.85 -0.51
N GLY A 325 16.16 19.94 0.47
CA GLY A 325 15.00 19.07 0.67
C GLY A 325 14.88 17.93 -0.34
N ILE A 326 15.94 17.68 -1.12
CA ILE A 326 16.05 16.54 -2.03
C ILE A 326 16.22 15.25 -1.22
N ALA A 327 17.07 15.27 -0.20
CA ALA A 327 17.27 14.16 0.72
C ALA A 327 16.37 14.32 1.94
N LYS A 328 15.66 13.24 2.29
CA LYS A 328 14.72 13.18 3.44
C LYS A 328 15.04 12.04 4.41
N TYR A 329 16.15 11.34 4.18
CA TYR A 329 16.55 10.14 4.90
C TYR A 329 18.05 10.15 5.17
N LEU A 330 18.45 9.50 6.25
CA LEU A 330 19.81 9.12 6.58
C LEU A 330 19.86 7.61 6.84
N TYR A 331 21.02 7.00 6.61
CA TYR A 331 21.26 5.60 6.94
C TYR A 331 22.29 5.52 8.05
N ILE A 332 22.00 4.74 9.08
CA ILE A 332 22.92 4.45 10.19
C ILE A 332 23.27 2.97 10.13
N ASP A 333 24.54 2.63 9.89
CA ASP A 333 25.04 1.28 10.08
C ASP A 333 25.17 1.03 11.58
N LEU A 334 24.37 0.12 12.13
CA LEU A 334 24.29 -0.21 13.54
C LEU A 334 25.50 -1.02 14.02
N ASP A 335 26.19 -1.72 13.12
CA ASP A 335 27.37 -2.52 13.45
C ASP A 335 28.59 -1.61 13.62
N THR A 336 28.78 -0.67 12.69
CA THR A 336 29.89 0.29 12.72
C THR A 336 29.56 1.62 13.42
N LYS A 337 28.26 1.86 13.67
CA LYS A 337 27.69 3.12 14.14
C LYS A 337 27.99 4.28 13.18
N GLU A 338 28.04 4.05 11.88
CA GLU A 338 28.38 5.10 10.90
C GLU A 338 27.14 5.67 10.19
N ILE A 339 27.08 6.99 9.99
CA ILE A 339 26.06 7.63 9.16
C ILE A 339 26.54 7.76 7.71
N PHE A 340 25.65 7.39 6.79
CA PHE A 340 25.75 7.62 5.36
C PHE A 340 24.68 8.62 4.92
N GLY A 341 25.06 9.54 4.02
CA GLY A 341 24.12 10.46 3.39
C GLY A 341 23.05 9.70 2.59
N GLY A 342 21.79 10.12 2.72
CA GLY A 342 20.72 9.67 1.83
C GLY A 342 20.97 10.20 0.43
N ILE A 343 21.53 9.37 -0.43
CA ILE A 343 22.00 9.76 -1.77
C ILE A 343 20.86 10.43 -2.53
N SER A 344 21.07 11.68 -2.92
CA SER A 344 20.15 12.41 -3.78
C SER A 344 20.01 11.67 -5.12
N ASN A 345 18.83 11.11 -5.39
CA ASN A 345 18.34 10.85 -6.74
C ASN A 345 19.27 10.09 -7.72
N SER A 346 19.96 9.03 -7.32
CA SER A 346 20.38 8.06 -8.34
C SER A 346 20.03 6.64 -7.96
N GLU A 347 18.95 6.15 -8.60
CA GLU A 347 18.61 4.73 -8.72
C GLU A 347 19.82 3.86 -9.09
N LYS A 348 20.83 4.43 -9.76
CA LYS A 348 22.06 3.73 -10.16
C LYS A 348 23.00 3.43 -8.99
N ILE A 349 23.14 4.32 -8.00
CA ILE A 349 24.02 4.06 -6.86
C ILE A 349 23.30 3.22 -5.80
N LEU A 350 21.98 3.40 -5.60
CA LEU A 350 21.20 2.46 -4.78
C LEU A 350 21.32 1.05 -5.35
N ASN A 351 21.14 0.86 -6.66
CA ASN A 351 21.39 -0.43 -7.32
C ASN A 351 22.85 -0.90 -7.19
N PHE A 352 23.85 -0.04 -7.24
CA PHE A 352 25.27 -0.43 -7.10
C PHE A 352 25.64 -0.84 -5.66
N ILE A 353 25.17 -0.10 -4.66
CA ILE A 353 25.41 -0.32 -3.23
C ILE A 353 24.63 -1.55 -2.75
N LEU A 354 23.35 -1.63 -3.12
CA LEU A 354 22.50 -2.79 -2.87
C LEU A 354 23.13 -4.03 -3.52
N ARG A 355 23.48 -4.02 -4.81
CA ARG A 355 23.99 -5.23 -5.51
C ARG A 355 25.35 -5.76 -5.05
N ARG A 356 26.18 -5.00 -4.31
CA ARG A 356 27.55 -5.45 -4.02
C ARG A 356 27.92 -5.68 -2.55
N ASN A 357 27.37 -4.96 -1.55
CA ASN A 357 27.83 -5.14 -0.15
C ASN A 357 26.85 -4.69 0.96
N PHE A 358 25.69 -4.09 0.67
CA PHE A 358 24.79 -3.55 1.70
C PHE A 358 23.76 -4.54 2.26
N TYR A 359 23.37 -5.58 1.50
CA TYR A 359 22.34 -6.52 1.95
C TYR A 359 22.69 -7.36 3.20
N ASN A 360 23.96 -7.32 3.63
CA ASN A 360 24.44 -8.00 4.84
C ASN A 360 24.76 -7.04 6.01
N ARG A 361 24.58 -5.72 5.87
CA ARG A 361 24.94 -4.72 6.90
C ARG A 361 23.72 -4.22 7.66
N ASN A 362 23.76 -4.23 8.99
CA ASN A 362 22.68 -3.81 9.89
C ASN A 362 22.42 -2.31 9.78
N LEU A 363 21.42 -1.87 9.02
CA LEU A 363 21.19 -0.46 8.69
C LEU A 363 19.84 0.03 9.18
N LEU A 364 19.87 1.06 10.02
CA LEU A 364 18.68 1.82 10.37
C LEU A 364 18.47 2.97 9.37
N THR A 365 17.34 2.95 8.67
CA THR A 365 16.89 4.07 7.82
C THR A 365 16.10 5.08 8.67
N VAL A 366 16.64 6.28 8.84
CA VAL A 366 16.05 7.37 9.63
C VAL A 366 15.46 8.42 8.69
N GLY A 367 14.14 8.56 8.67
CA GLY A 367 13.47 9.62 7.91
C GLY A 367 13.43 10.94 8.69
N PHE A 368 13.31 12.08 8.02
CA PHE A 368 13.10 13.36 8.69
C PHE A 368 12.24 14.31 7.85
N TRP A 369 11.28 14.98 8.50
CA TRP A 369 10.45 16.00 7.85
C TRP A 369 11.28 17.24 7.51
N ARG A 370 10.83 18.05 6.56
CA ARG A 370 11.47 19.34 6.20
C ARG A 370 11.72 20.24 7.41
N ARG A 371 10.83 20.23 8.40
CA ARG A 371 11.01 21.00 9.65
C ARG A 371 12.16 20.50 10.53
N HIS A 372 12.57 19.25 10.39
CA HIS A 372 13.68 18.65 11.13
C HIS A 372 15.03 18.88 10.43
N THR A 373 15.05 19.46 9.22
CA THR A 373 16.28 19.70 8.46
C THR A 373 17.33 20.47 9.27
N SER A 374 16.95 21.48 10.05
CA SER A 374 17.90 22.23 10.88
C SER A 374 18.55 21.38 11.98
N VAL A 375 17.80 20.46 12.58
CA VAL A 375 18.31 19.53 13.61
C VAL A 375 19.32 18.58 12.99
N VAL A 376 18.98 17.99 11.85
CA VAL A 376 19.86 17.09 11.10
C VAL A 376 21.14 17.81 10.68
N LEU A 377 21.03 19.02 10.14
CA LEU A 377 22.20 19.78 9.68
C LEU A 377 23.11 20.19 10.84
N LYS A 378 22.55 20.65 11.97
CA LYS A 378 23.35 20.96 13.17
C LYS A 378 24.12 19.73 13.66
N PHE A 379 23.47 18.58 13.67
CA PHE A 379 24.12 17.32 14.03
C PHE A 379 25.28 17.02 13.07
N LEU A 380 25.06 17.07 11.76
CA LEU A 380 26.11 16.78 10.77
C LEU A 380 27.28 17.79 10.82
N GLU A 381 26.99 19.08 11.02
CA GLU A 381 27.99 20.16 11.12
C GLU A 381 28.84 20.06 12.39
N ALA A 382 28.33 19.45 13.48
CA ALA A 382 29.10 19.24 14.71
C ALA A 382 30.26 18.24 14.52
N PHE A 383 30.19 17.37 13.50
CA PHE A 383 31.21 16.36 13.20
C PHE A 383 32.05 16.69 11.97
N SER A 384 31.68 17.70 11.16
CA SER A 384 32.44 18.13 9.97
C SER A 384 33.59 19.11 10.29
N LYS A 385 33.98 19.27 11.56
CA LYS A 385 35.12 20.09 11.99
C LYS A 385 36.41 19.26 12.18
N ILE A 386 36.73 18.42 11.20
CA ILE A 386 38.04 17.76 11.07
C ILE A 386 38.62 18.11 9.72
#